data_AF-A0AAE9DJE9-F1
#
_entry.id   AF-A0AAE9DJE9-F1
#
_cell.length_a   1.000
_cell.length_b   1.000
_cell.length_c   1.000
_cell.angle_alpha   90.00
_cell.angle_beta   90.00
_cell.angle_gamma   90.00
#
_symmetry.space_group_name_H-M   'P 1'
#
loop_
_entity.id
_entity.type
_entity.pdbx_description
1 polymer ?
#
loop_
_entity_poly.entity_id
_entity_poly.type
_entity_poly.pdbx_seq_one_letter_code
_entity_poly.pdbx_strand_id
1 'polypeptide(L)'
;MDYHEADWVRVEDLMTIRNSFSVSLISNYFTCDHLNQLIRFWFKCDYCMFRHLTIHMTDSFLVTSIFKSLIYLSTSRLGLQQFFILSHRYELVEFPISVISWTGTNFKMSTVPIQGEYKQEAKILKILMRKKQLEEELESGSEFENTRLNYELQISKQQLENQGVLLVSGTIVFES
;
A
#
# COMPACT_ATOMS: atom_id res chain seq x y z
N MET A 1 4.21 -19.48 -9.35
CA MET A 1 5.30 -20.30 -8.81
C MET A 1 4.93 -20.59 -7.38
N ASP A 2 4.80 -21.88 -7.05
CA ASP A 2 4.35 -22.33 -5.74
C ASP A 2 5.47 -23.09 -5.04
N TYR A 3 6.01 -22.50 -3.98
CA TYR A 3 7.07 -23.10 -3.18
C TYR A 3 6.46 -23.66 -1.90
N HIS A 4 6.38 -25.01 -1.84
CA HIS A 4 5.80 -25.71 -0.70
C HIS A 4 6.72 -25.67 0.52
N GLU A 5 8.02 -25.92 0.31
CA GLU A 5 9.10 -25.72 1.28
C GLU A 5 9.90 -24.48 0.87
N ALA A 6 9.48 -23.31 1.34
CA ALA A 6 10.07 -22.01 1.03
C ALA A 6 10.88 -21.45 2.22
N ASP A 7 11.30 -22.30 3.15
CA ASP A 7 12.05 -21.92 4.36
C ASP A 7 13.42 -21.27 4.03
N TRP A 8 13.95 -21.56 2.84
CA TRP A 8 15.19 -20.97 2.32
C TRP A 8 14.98 -19.62 1.64
N VAL A 9 13.73 -19.26 1.28
CA VAL A 9 13.40 -18.01 0.59
C VAL A 9 13.50 -16.85 1.57
N ARG A 10 14.28 -15.84 1.20
CA ARG A 10 14.44 -14.59 1.95
C ARG A 10 13.64 -13.46 1.30
N VAL A 11 13.43 -12.39 2.05
CA VAL A 11 12.72 -11.21 1.54
C VAL A 11 13.45 -10.59 0.34
N GLU A 12 14.79 -10.63 0.33
CA GLU A 12 15.61 -10.14 -0.77
C GLU A 12 15.36 -10.93 -2.06
N ASP A 13 15.12 -12.25 -1.98
CA ASP A 13 14.80 -13.07 -3.14
C ASP A 13 13.51 -12.59 -3.81
N LEU A 14 12.49 -12.25 -3.02
CA LEU A 14 11.24 -11.67 -3.53
C LEU A 14 11.45 -10.29 -4.15
N MET A 15 12.40 -9.50 -3.65
CA MET A 15 12.78 -8.20 -4.23
C MET A 15 13.45 -8.33 -5.61
N THR A 16 13.97 -9.49 -5.96
CA THR A 16 14.55 -9.74 -7.31
C THR A 16 13.50 -10.12 -8.35
N ILE A 17 12.28 -10.43 -7.94
CA ILE A 17 11.23 -10.86 -8.87
C ILE A 17 10.88 -9.72 -9.84
N ARG A 18 10.75 -10.09 -11.12
CA ARG A 18 10.35 -9.20 -12.21
C ARG A 18 9.23 -9.85 -13.00
N ASN A 19 8.12 -9.12 -13.18
CA ASN A 19 7.00 -9.46 -14.05
C ASN A 19 6.41 -10.86 -13.83
N SER A 20 6.40 -11.35 -12.57
CA SER A 20 5.78 -12.64 -12.26
C SER A 20 4.25 -12.52 -12.25
N PHE A 21 3.54 -13.51 -12.77
CA PHE A 21 2.09 -13.52 -12.64
C PHE A 21 1.68 -13.84 -11.20
N SER A 22 2.25 -14.88 -10.59
CA SER A 22 1.85 -15.32 -9.25
C SER A 22 3.02 -15.95 -8.49
N VAL A 23 3.12 -15.62 -7.21
CA VAL A 23 4.11 -16.15 -6.25
C VAL A 23 3.34 -16.65 -5.03
N SER A 24 3.58 -17.90 -4.63
CA SER A 24 2.98 -18.49 -3.43
C SER A 24 4.06 -19.14 -2.56
N LEU A 25 4.12 -18.75 -1.29
CA LEU A 25 5.02 -19.33 -0.28
C LEU A 25 4.18 -20.00 0.82
N ILE A 26 4.36 -21.30 1.03
CA ILE A 26 3.58 -22.08 2.00
C ILE A 26 4.36 -22.25 3.31
N SER A 27 5.39 -23.11 3.38
CA SER A 27 6.29 -23.14 4.54
C SER A 27 7.35 -22.06 4.39
N ASN A 28 7.39 -21.09 5.30
CA ASN A 28 8.35 -19.98 5.25
C ASN A 28 8.52 -19.33 6.63
N TYR A 29 9.52 -18.45 6.76
CA TYR A 29 9.83 -17.70 7.99
C TYR A 29 9.56 -16.19 7.86
N PHE A 30 8.61 -15.78 7.00
CA PHE A 30 8.28 -14.37 6.88
C PHE A 30 7.54 -13.89 8.13
N THR A 31 7.92 -12.69 8.56
CA THR A 31 7.30 -11.98 9.68
C THR A 31 6.62 -10.72 9.15
N CYS A 32 5.83 -10.04 9.99
CA CYS A 32 5.25 -8.75 9.62
C CYS A 32 6.30 -7.70 9.18
N ASP A 33 7.51 -7.75 9.77
CA ASP A 33 8.59 -6.84 9.41
C ASP A 33 9.20 -7.18 8.04
N HIS A 34 9.29 -8.47 7.67
CA HIS A 34 9.67 -8.86 6.32
C HIS A 34 8.64 -8.40 5.29
N LEU A 35 7.34 -8.49 5.60
CA LEU A 35 6.28 -7.95 4.75
C LEU A 35 6.39 -6.43 4.60
N ASN A 36 6.65 -5.67 5.68
CA ASN A 36 6.88 -4.24 5.60
C ASN A 36 8.04 -3.89 4.66
N GLN A 37 9.16 -4.60 4.79
CA GLN A 37 10.33 -4.40 3.91
C GLN A 37 9.99 -4.65 2.44
N LEU A 38 9.29 -5.75 2.14
CA LEU A 38 8.86 -6.09 0.79
C LEU A 38 7.91 -5.04 0.20
N ILE A 39 6.90 -4.61 0.96
CA ILE A 39 5.92 -3.61 0.51
C ILE A 39 6.60 -2.26 0.27
N ARG A 40 7.54 -1.86 1.14
CA ARG A 40 8.32 -0.61 0.96
C ARG A 40 9.22 -0.66 -0.27
N PHE A 41 9.78 -1.83 -0.58
CA PHE A 41 10.54 -2.04 -1.81
C PHE A 41 9.61 -1.92 -3.03
N TRP A 42 8.52 -2.70 -3.05
CA TRP A 42 7.49 -2.65 -4.10
C TRP A 42 6.97 -1.24 -4.36
N PHE A 43 6.69 -0.48 -3.30
CA PHE A 43 6.21 0.91 -3.37
C PHE A 43 7.14 1.83 -4.18
N LYS A 44 8.45 1.55 -4.20
CA LYS A 44 9.45 2.37 -4.90
C LYS A 44 9.84 1.83 -6.28
N CYS A 45 9.47 0.60 -6.60
CA CYS A 45 9.80 -0.03 -7.87
C CYS A 45 9.18 0.71 -9.06
N ASP A 46 9.95 0.78 -10.15
CA ASP A 46 9.55 1.29 -11.46
C ASP A 46 9.19 0.17 -12.44
N TYR A 47 9.10 -1.07 -11.97
CA TYR A 47 8.64 -2.24 -12.71
C TYR A 47 7.63 -3.04 -11.90
N CYS A 48 6.85 -3.89 -12.57
CA CYS A 48 5.96 -4.84 -11.91
C CYS A 48 6.78 -5.98 -11.31
N MET A 49 6.72 -6.18 -9.99
CA MET A 49 7.32 -7.36 -9.36
C MET A 49 6.47 -8.61 -9.61
N PHE A 50 5.20 -8.56 -9.18
CA PHE A 50 4.24 -9.64 -9.33
C PHE A 50 2.80 -9.12 -9.50
N ARG A 51 1.91 -9.93 -10.09
CA ARG A 51 0.45 -9.65 -10.08
C ARG A 51 -0.20 -10.14 -8.80
N HIS A 52 0.18 -11.32 -8.32
CA HIS A 52 -0.33 -11.92 -7.10
C HIS A 52 0.81 -12.46 -6.24
N LEU A 53 0.75 -12.19 -4.94
CA LEU A 53 1.60 -12.76 -3.91
C LEU A 53 0.71 -13.34 -2.81
N THR A 54 0.92 -14.60 -2.48
CA THR A 54 0.33 -15.26 -1.31
C THR A 54 1.45 -15.77 -0.42
N ILE A 55 1.42 -15.43 0.86
CA ILE A 55 2.35 -15.95 1.86
C ILE A 55 1.52 -16.51 3.00
N HIS A 56 1.74 -17.78 3.31
CA HIS A 56 1.16 -18.44 4.47
C HIS A 56 1.98 -18.04 5.70
N MET A 57 1.42 -17.19 6.54
CA MET A 57 2.11 -16.60 7.68
C MET A 57 1.87 -17.42 8.94
N THR A 58 2.91 -17.56 9.76
CA THR A 58 2.78 -18.10 11.12
C THR A 58 2.40 -17.02 12.13
N ASP A 59 2.82 -15.79 11.86
CA ASP A 59 2.55 -14.63 12.71
C ASP A 59 1.12 -14.10 12.51
N SER A 60 0.57 -13.49 13.55
CA SER A 60 -0.70 -12.78 13.45
C SER A 60 -0.57 -11.52 12.59
N PHE A 61 -1.66 -11.13 11.93
CA PHE A 61 -1.70 -9.90 11.15
C PHE A 61 -1.65 -8.66 12.04
N LEU A 62 -0.52 -7.96 12.02
CA LEU A 62 -0.33 -6.72 12.75
C LEU A 62 -0.21 -5.55 11.78
N VAL A 63 -1.35 -4.89 11.50
CA VAL A 63 -1.47 -3.72 10.62
C VAL A 63 -0.40 -2.66 10.92
N THR A 64 -0.16 -2.39 12.20
CA THR A 64 0.79 -1.36 12.67
C THR A 64 2.26 -1.69 12.36
N SER A 65 2.63 -2.97 12.26
CA SER A 65 3.98 -3.40 11.85
C SER A 65 4.08 -3.43 10.32
N ILE A 66 3.12 -4.08 9.64
CA ILE A 66 3.16 -4.26 8.18
C ILE A 66 3.13 -2.93 7.43
N PHE A 67 2.29 -1.98 7.86
CA PHE A 67 2.13 -0.69 7.19
C PHE A 67 2.90 0.46 7.85
N LYS A 68 3.87 0.13 8.72
CA LYS A 68 4.69 1.12 9.39
C LYS A 68 5.33 2.08 8.38
N SER A 69 5.12 3.38 8.59
CA SER A 69 5.63 4.48 7.75
C SER A 69 5.15 4.51 6.30
N LEU A 70 4.08 3.76 5.97
CA LEU A 70 3.43 3.79 4.66
C LEU A 70 2.11 4.56 4.72
N ILE A 71 1.77 5.23 3.62
CA ILE A 71 0.40 5.72 3.41
C ILE A 71 -0.40 4.55 2.85
N TYR A 72 -1.50 4.23 3.50
CA TYR A 72 -2.44 3.22 3.04
C TYR A 72 -3.88 3.68 3.29
N LEU A 73 -4.80 3.13 2.51
CA LEU A 73 -6.23 3.30 2.68
C LEU A 73 -6.84 1.97 3.14
N SER A 74 -7.63 1.99 4.19
CA SER A 74 -8.31 0.82 4.74
C SER A 74 -9.78 0.85 4.34
N THR A 75 -10.31 -0.24 3.79
CA THR A 75 -11.73 -0.37 3.42
C THR A 75 -12.27 -1.74 3.82
N SER A 76 -13.59 -1.84 3.96
CA SER A 76 -14.29 -3.12 4.13
C SER A 76 -15.14 -3.38 2.90
N ARG A 77 -14.79 -4.42 2.12
CA ARG A 77 -15.51 -4.83 0.92
C ARG A 77 -15.95 -6.28 1.05
N LEU A 78 -17.25 -6.54 0.85
CA LEU A 78 -17.83 -7.89 0.94
C LEU A 78 -17.54 -8.60 2.29
N GLY A 79 -17.45 -7.82 3.37
CA GLY A 79 -17.12 -8.33 4.71
C GLY A 79 -15.64 -8.66 4.93
N LEU A 80 -14.76 -8.34 3.98
CA LEU A 80 -13.32 -8.50 4.09
C LEU A 80 -12.62 -7.15 4.21
N GLN A 81 -11.76 -7.04 5.22
CA GLN A 81 -10.88 -5.88 5.35
C GLN A 81 -9.82 -5.91 4.25
N GLN A 82 -9.70 -4.81 3.53
CA GLN A 82 -8.72 -4.61 2.47
C GLN A 82 -7.90 -3.35 2.74
N PHE A 83 -6.63 -3.40 2.37
CA PHE A 83 -5.69 -2.30 2.50
C PHE A 83 -5.12 -1.97 1.14
N PHE A 84 -5.21 -0.70 0.76
CA PHE A 84 -4.78 -0.20 -0.54
C PHE A 84 -3.55 0.66 -0.39
N ILE A 85 -2.57 0.44 -1.25
CA ILE A 85 -1.37 1.28 -1.37
C ILE A 85 -1.21 1.65 -2.84
N LEU A 86 -0.90 2.91 -3.10
CA LEU A 86 -0.52 3.38 -4.42
C LEU A 86 1.01 3.47 -4.50
N SER A 87 1.61 2.87 -5.51
CA SER A 87 3.06 2.94 -5.77
C SER A 87 3.52 4.39 -5.91
N HIS A 88 4.73 4.71 -5.45
CA HIS A 88 5.36 6.01 -5.68
C HIS A 88 5.62 6.29 -7.17
N ARG A 89 5.78 5.22 -7.97
CA ARG A 89 5.98 5.29 -9.42
C ARG A 89 4.69 5.02 -10.19
N TYR A 90 3.54 5.42 -9.65
CA TYR A 90 2.23 5.05 -10.20
C TYR A 90 1.97 5.51 -11.64
N GLU A 91 2.76 6.46 -12.16
CA GLU A 91 2.68 6.95 -13.54
C GLU A 91 3.49 6.10 -14.52
N LEU A 92 4.45 5.31 -14.01
CA LEU A 92 5.37 4.51 -14.81
C LEU A 92 4.99 3.02 -14.87
N VAL A 93 4.35 2.51 -13.82
CA VAL A 93 4.03 1.09 -13.70
C VAL A 93 2.58 0.79 -14.12
N GLU A 94 2.39 -0.31 -14.84
CA GLU A 94 1.07 -0.74 -15.36
C GLU A 94 0.06 -1.05 -14.24
N PHE A 95 0.56 -1.58 -13.11
CA PHE A 95 -0.26 -2.07 -12.00
C PHE A 95 0.14 -1.42 -10.67
N PRO A 96 -0.14 -0.12 -10.50
CA PRO A 96 0.43 0.67 -9.42
C PRO A 96 -0.32 0.57 -8.10
N ILE A 97 -1.50 -0.08 -8.07
CA ILE A 97 -2.28 -0.24 -6.84
C ILE A 97 -1.99 -1.62 -6.29
N SER A 98 -1.67 -1.70 -5.00
CA SER A 98 -1.62 -2.93 -4.24
C SER A 98 -2.89 -3.06 -3.41
N VAL A 99 -3.59 -4.17 -3.56
CA VAL A 99 -4.72 -4.60 -2.73
C VAL A 99 -4.23 -5.70 -1.82
N ILE A 100 -4.19 -5.42 -0.52
CA ILE A 100 -3.71 -6.35 0.49
C ILE A 100 -4.88 -6.81 1.34
N SER A 101 -4.97 -8.11 1.56
CA SER A 101 -5.96 -8.70 2.46
C SER A 101 -5.32 -9.80 3.28
N TRP A 102 -5.98 -10.12 4.39
CA TRP A 102 -5.59 -11.21 5.27
C TRP A 102 -6.78 -12.14 5.48
N THR A 103 -6.59 -13.43 5.25
CA THR A 103 -7.65 -14.42 5.43
C THR A 103 -7.10 -15.68 6.09
N GLY A 104 -7.52 -15.94 7.33
CA GLY A 104 -6.93 -17.00 8.15
C GLY A 104 -5.47 -16.68 8.46
N THR A 105 -4.54 -17.49 7.93
CA THR A 105 -3.09 -17.27 8.01
C THR A 105 -2.49 -16.72 6.71
N ASN A 106 -3.32 -16.47 5.68
CA ASN A 106 -2.82 -16.09 4.37
C ASN A 106 -2.75 -14.57 4.24
N PHE A 107 -1.53 -14.05 4.12
CA PHE A 107 -1.28 -12.74 3.55
C PHE A 107 -1.46 -12.81 2.04
N LYS A 108 -2.28 -11.92 1.47
CA LYS A 108 -2.47 -11.80 0.03
C LYS A 108 -2.22 -10.37 -0.40
N MET A 109 -1.44 -10.21 -1.45
CA MET A 109 -1.19 -8.93 -2.11
C MET A 109 -1.42 -9.10 -3.62
N SER A 110 -2.37 -8.36 -4.16
CA SER A 110 -2.62 -8.30 -5.60
C SER A 110 -2.30 -6.90 -6.12
N THR A 111 -1.55 -6.82 -7.21
CA THR A 111 -1.36 -5.54 -7.90
C THR A 111 -2.46 -5.36 -8.94
N VAL A 112 -2.95 -4.15 -9.18
CA VAL A 112 -4.06 -3.87 -10.10
C VAL A 112 -3.86 -2.52 -10.79
N PRO A 113 -4.41 -2.33 -12.01
CA PRO A 113 -4.33 -1.04 -12.69
C PRO A 113 -5.22 0.00 -12.00
N ILE A 114 -4.96 1.30 -12.24
CA ILE A 114 -5.82 2.40 -11.73
C ILE A 114 -7.21 2.36 -12.36
N GLN A 115 -7.31 1.84 -13.56
CA GLN A 115 -8.56 1.70 -14.29
C GLN A 115 -9.34 0.50 -13.73
N GLY A 116 -10.67 0.62 -13.66
CA GLY A 116 -11.54 -0.47 -13.22
C GLY A 116 -12.09 -0.28 -11.80
N GLU A 117 -12.19 -1.38 -11.06
CA GLU A 117 -12.93 -1.48 -9.79
C GLU A 117 -12.45 -0.50 -8.72
N TYR A 118 -11.13 -0.27 -8.63
CA TYR A 118 -10.50 0.49 -7.54
C TYR A 118 -10.14 1.93 -7.93
N LYS A 119 -10.82 2.48 -8.94
CA LYS A 119 -10.61 3.85 -9.42
C LYS A 119 -10.85 4.88 -8.31
N GLN A 120 -11.78 4.59 -7.40
CA GLN A 120 -12.13 5.50 -6.31
C GLN A 120 -11.04 5.53 -5.22
N GLU A 121 -10.59 4.36 -4.78
CA GLU A 121 -9.46 4.21 -3.85
C GLU A 121 -8.19 4.84 -4.44
N ALA A 122 -7.96 4.68 -5.74
CA ALA A 122 -6.85 5.31 -6.43
C ALA A 122 -6.87 6.85 -6.33
N LYS A 123 -8.05 7.47 -6.48
CA LYS A 123 -8.20 8.93 -6.34
C LYS A 123 -7.89 9.37 -4.91
N ILE A 124 -8.43 8.66 -3.92
CA ILE A 124 -8.19 8.95 -2.49
C ILE A 124 -6.70 8.83 -2.17
N LEU A 125 -6.04 7.75 -2.61
CA LEU A 125 -4.61 7.54 -2.39
C LEU A 125 -3.74 8.63 -3.02
N LYS A 126 -4.09 9.13 -4.21
CA LYS A 126 -3.39 10.27 -4.83
C LYS A 126 -3.49 11.53 -3.97
N ILE A 127 -4.67 11.82 -3.42
CA ILE A 127 -4.87 12.96 -2.53
C ILE A 127 -4.06 12.78 -1.24
N LEU A 128 -4.06 11.58 -0.65
CA LEU A 128 -3.29 11.28 0.56
C LEU A 128 -1.77 11.42 0.32
N MET A 129 -1.26 10.94 -0.81
CA MET A 129 0.14 11.10 -1.18
C MET A 129 0.52 12.57 -1.37
N ARG A 130 -0.30 13.35 -2.09
CA ARG A 130 -0.05 14.79 -2.26
C ARG A 130 -0.12 15.53 -0.93
N LYS A 131 -1.09 15.21 -0.08
CA LYS A 131 -1.21 15.77 1.28
C LYS A 131 0.07 15.58 2.08
N LYS A 132 0.61 14.35 2.13
CA LYS A 132 1.85 14.07 2.85
C LYS A 132 3.05 14.82 2.27
N GLN A 133 3.15 14.90 0.94
CA GLN A 133 4.20 15.68 0.29
C GLN A 133 4.13 17.17 0.69
N LEU A 134 2.92 17.75 0.72
CA LEU A 134 2.72 19.13 1.16
C LEU A 134 3.11 19.33 2.63
N GLU A 135 2.83 18.36 3.50
CA GLU A 135 3.24 18.37 4.92
C GLU A 135 4.78 18.35 5.04
N GLU A 136 5.48 17.50 4.28
CA GLU A 136 6.95 17.43 4.24
C GLU A 136 7.59 18.70 3.65
N GLU A 137 6.98 19.30 2.62
CA GLU A 137 7.42 20.58 2.02
C GLU A 137 7.24 21.74 3.01
N LEU A 138 6.15 21.76 3.80
CA LEU A 138 5.91 22.77 4.84
C LEU A 138 6.90 22.68 6.00
N GLU A 139 7.31 21.47 6.39
CA GLU A 139 8.31 21.27 7.44
C GLU A 139 9.70 21.77 7.02
N SER A 140 9.97 21.88 5.71
CA SER A 140 11.28 22.24 5.15
C SER A 140 11.33 23.64 4.48
N GLY A 141 10.19 24.30 4.31
CA GLY A 141 10.04 25.50 3.47
C GLY A 141 10.16 26.86 4.16
N SER A 142 10.22 27.92 3.35
CA SER A 142 10.23 29.33 3.77
C SER A 142 8.81 29.92 3.96
N GLU A 143 8.68 31.01 4.71
CA GLU A 143 7.38 31.60 5.12
C GLU A 143 6.44 31.95 3.94
N PHE A 144 6.98 32.36 2.78
CA PHE A 144 6.18 32.67 1.59
C PHE A 144 5.65 31.42 0.88
N GLU A 145 6.48 30.38 0.76
CA GLU A 145 6.08 29.08 0.20
C GLU A 145 5.00 28.42 1.08
N ASN A 146 5.10 28.64 2.40
CA ASN A 146 4.15 28.09 3.37
C ASN A 146 2.72 28.57 3.14
N THR A 147 2.49 29.79 2.64
CA THR A 147 1.12 30.28 2.41
C THR A 147 0.43 29.49 1.29
N ARG A 148 1.12 29.29 0.15
CA ARG A 148 0.59 28.51 -0.98
C ARG A 148 0.40 27.05 -0.60
N LEU A 149 1.40 26.44 0.03
CA LEU A 149 1.36 25.04 0.43
C LEU A 149 0.24 24.77 1.46
N ASN A 150 0.02 25.68 2.40
CA ASN A 150 -1.10 25.58 3.34
C ASN A 150 -2.45 25.62 2.62
N TYR A 151 -2.62 26.49 1.62
CA TYR A 151 -3.86 26.54 0.83
C TYR A 151 -4.13 25.22 0.09
N GLU A 152 -3.12 24.66 -0.58
CA GLU A 152 -3.23 23.35 -1.24
C GLU A 152 -3.51 22.21 -0.25
N LEU A 153 -2.92 22.28 0.95
CA LEU A 153 -3.14 21.31 2.01
C LEU A 153 -4.60 21.35 2.50
N GLN A 154 -5.18 22.54 2.66
CA GLN A 154 -6.59 22.69 3.03
C GLN A 154 -7.53 22.15 1.95
N ILE A 155 -7.25 22.41 0.67
CA ILE A 155 -8.01 21.82 -0.44
C ILE A 155 -7.96 20.30 -0.38
N SER A 156 -6.77 19.72 -0.16
CA SER A 156 -6.59 18.27 -0.09
C SER A 156 -7.39 17.67 1.08
N LYS A 157 -7.41 18.32 2.24
CA LYS A 157 -8.22 17.92 3.40
C LYS A 157 -9.72 17.94 3.08
N GLN A 158 -10.21 19.04 2.50
CA GLN A 158 -11.62 19.17 2.11
C GLN A 158 -12.02 18.11 1.07
N GLN A 159 -11.12 17.79 0.12
CA GLN A 159 -11.36 16.73 -0.84
C GLN A 159 -11.52 15.38 -0.15
N LEU A 160 -10.67 15.04 0.82
CA LEU A 160 -10.78 13.77 1.57
C LEU A 160 -12.10 13.68 2.35
N GLU A 161 -12.51 14.77 3.01
CA GLU A 161 -13.79 14.86 3.72
C GLU A 161 -14.98 14.65 2.77
N ASN A 162 -14.95 15.29 1.59
CA ASN A 162 -16.00 15.13 0.57
C ASN A 162 -16.05 13.71 -0.01
N GLN A 163 -14.95 12.95 0.05
CA GLN A 163 -14.90 11.54 -0.33
C GLN A 163 -15.28 10.60 0.83
N GLY A 164 -15.69 11.11 1.99
CA GLY A 164 -16.08 10.30 3.15
C GLY A 164 -14.91 9.60 3.84
N VAL A 165 -13.67 10.10 3.65
CA VAL A 165 -12.48 9.51 4.28
C VAL A 165 -12.39 9.94 5.74
N LEU A 166 -12.27 8.96 6.64
CA LEU A 166 -12.21 9.16 8.08
C LEU A 166 -10.84 8.77 8.63
N LEU A 167 -10.37 9.48 9.67
CA LEU A 167 -9.21 9.06 10.45
C LEU A 167 -9.69 8.38 11.74
N VAL A 168 -9.57 7.06 11.81
CA VAL A 168 -10.00 6.26 12.97
C VAL A 168 -8.77 5.66 13.63
N SER A 169 -8.45 6.09 14.86
CA SER A 169 -7.30 5.59 15.64
C SER A 169 -5.96 5.62 14.87
N GLY A 170 -5.72 6.69 14.09
CA GLY A 170 -4.52 6.85 13.26
C GLY A 170 -4.53 6.08 11.93
N THR A 171 -5.62 5.37 11.61
CA THR A 171 -5.81 4.66 10.34
C THR A 171 -6.75 5.44 9.43
N ILE A 172 -6.40 5.56 8.14
CA ILE A 172 -7.23 6.21 7.13
C ILE A 172 -8.23 5.19 6.59
N VAL A 173 -9.52 5.45 6.78
CA VAL A 173 -10.63 4.53 6.45
C VAL A 173 -11.56 5.15 5.41
N PHE A 174 -12.08 4.33 4.51
CA PHE A 174 -13.11 4.68 3.54
C PHE A 174 -14.16 3.55 3.46
N GLU A 175 -15.44 3.92 3.54
CA GLU A 175 -16.56 3.00 3.28
C GLU A 175 -16.89 3.02 1.79
N SER A 176 -16.72 1.88 1.13
CA SER A 176 -16.96 1.68 -0.31
C SER A 176 -18.30 1.02 -0.58
#